data_AF-W4RIR1-F1
#
_entry.id   AF-W4RIR1-F1
#
_cell.length_a   1.000
_cell.length_b   1.000
_cell.length_c   1.000
_cell.angle_alpha   90.00
_cell.angle_beta   90.00
_cell.angle_gamma   90.00
#
_symmetry.space_group_name_H-M   'P 1'
#
loop_
_entity.id
_entity.type
_entity.pdbx_description
1 polymer ?
#
loop_
_entity_poly.entity_id
_entity_poly.type
_entity_poly.pdbx_seq_one_letter_code
_entity_poly.pdbx_strand_id
1 'polypeptide(L)'
;MILGILPESPADKMALGVGELVTKVNGTHVHDEQTFYEALSRNRAHCKLEVLDTNGQIRFVQRALYEGDHHELGILFVLDEKKWDSAVV
;
A
#
# COMPACT_ATOMS: atom_id res chain seq x y z
N MET A 1 -3.18 0.04 7.17
CA MET A 1 -2.81 -1.37 7.48
C MET A 1 -3.33 -2.27 6.38
N ILE A 2 -2.58 -3.33 6.01
CA ILE A 2 -3.01 -4.32 5.02
C ILE A 2 -3.99 -5.31 5.66
N LEU A 3 -5.21 -5.36 5.15
CA LEU A 3 -6.26 -6.31 5.55
C LEU A 3 -6.22 -7.60 4.74
N GLY A 4 -5.84 -7.50 3.47
CA GLY A 4 -5.87 -8.60 2.52
C GLY A 4 -4.98 -8.33 1.33
N ILE A 5 -4.60 -9.40 0.66
CA ILE A 5 -3.80 -9.36 -0.57
C ILE A 5 -4.50 -10.26 -1.58
N LEU A 6 -4.72 -9.73 -2.78
CA LEU A 6 -5.31 -10.50 -3.87
C LEU A 6 -4.28 -11.52 -4.39
N PRO A 7 -4.61 -12.82 -4.51
CA PRO A 7 -3.70 -13.80 -5.09
C PRO A 7 -3.24 -13.42 -6.49
N GLU A 8 -2.00 -13.77 -6.85
CA GLU A 8 -1.38 -13.51 -8.16
C GLU A 8 -1.18 -12.02 -8.52
N SER A 9 -1.57 -11.12 -7.60
CA SER A 9 -1.39 -9.67 -7.73
C SER A 9 0.06 -9.23 -7.59
N PRO A 10 0.39 -7.99 -7.95
CA PRO A 10 1.70 -7.41 -7.66
C PRO A 10 2.10 -7.50 -6.19
N ALA A 11 1.19 -7.27 -5.24
CA ALA A 11 1.43 -7.33 -3.80
C ALA A 11 1.76 -8.74 -3.32
N ASP A 12 1.07 -9.74 -3.86
CA ASP A 12 1.33 -11.17 -3.60
C ASP A 12 2.75 -11.55 -4.07
N LYS A 13 3.12 -11.14 -5.29
CA LYS A 13 4.47 -11.34 -5.86
C LYS A 13 5.56 -10.60 -5.09
N MET A 14 5.20 -9.51 -4.41
CA MET A 14 6.09 -8.75 -3.53
C MET A 14 6.21 -9.36 -2.12
N ALA A 15 5.51 -10.46 -1.85
CA ALA A 15 5.46 -11.13 -0.54
C ALA A 15 5.10 -10.16 0.60
N LEU A 16 4.17 -9.24 0.30
CA LEU A 16 3.47 -8.48 1.31
C LEU A 16 2.60 -9.44 2.14
N GLY A 17 2.33 -9.08 3.38
CA GLY A 17 1.53 -9.86 4.32
C GLY A 17 0.37 -9.07 4.91
N VAL A 18 -0.67 -9.80 5.31
CA VAL A 18 -1.76 -9.25 6.12
C VAL A 18 -1.22 -8.83 7.49
N GLY A 19 -1.69 -7.69 7.99
CA GLY A 19 -1.22 -7.11 9.24
C GLY A 19 0.01 -6.21 9.08
N GLU A 20 0.67 -6.20 7.92
CA GLU A 20 1.75 -5.25 7.67
C GLU A 20 1.21 -3.82 7.46
N LEU A 21 2.01 -2.83 7.83
CA LEU A 21 1.70 -1.42 7.66
C LEU A 21 2.68 -0.78 6.68
N VAL A 22 2.17 -0.29 5.54
CA VAL A 22 2.99 0.52 4.64
C VAL A 22 3.23 1.89 5.26
N THR A 23 4.50 2.27 5.44
CA THR A 23 4.91 3.56 6.02
C THR A 23 5.45 4.52 4.96
N LYS A 24 6.09 4.00 3.90
CA LYS A 24 6.58 4.80 2.77
C LYS A 24 6.41 4.11 1.43
N VAL A 25 6.22 4.93 0.40
CA VAL A 25 6.20 4.53 -1.00
C VAL A 25 7.19 5.43 -1.75
N ASN A 26 8.16 4.83 -2.43
CA ASN A 26 9.19 5.55 -3.20
C ASN A 26 9.89 6.67 -2.41
N GLY A 27 10.11 6.44 -1.11
CA GLY A 27 10.73 7.41 -0.19
C GLY A 27 9.79 8.49 0.35
N THR A 28 8.53 8.52 -0.09
CA THR A 28 7.49 9.43 0.41
C THR A 28 6.71 8.76 1.54
N HIS A 29 6.49 9.45 2.67
CA HIS A 29 5.65 8.92 3.75
C HIS A 29 4.18 8.87 3.32
N VAL A 30 3.50 7.81 3.71
CA VAL A 30 2.09 7.59 3.39
C VAL A 30 1.34 7.25 4.67
N HIS A 31 0.12 7.76 4.77
CA HIS A 31 -0.70 7.64 5.98
C HIS A 31 -2.11 7.12 5.68
N ASP A 32 -2.50 7.15 4.41
CA ASP A 32 -3.84 6.80 3.95
C ASP A 32 -3.76 6.26 2.51
N GLU A 33 -4.87 5.72 2.02
CA GLU A 33 -4.95 5.12 0.69
C GLU A 33 -4.69 6.14 -0.44
N GLN A 34 -5.13 7.39 -0.28
CA GLN A 34 -4.96 8.42 -1.29
C GLN A 34 -3.47 8.79 -1.41
N THR A 35 -2.81 9.08 -0.29
CA THR A 35 -1.36 9.37 -0.28
C THR A 35 -0.51 8.19 -0.76
N PHE A 36 -0.95 6.96 -0.49
CA PHE A 36 -0.34 5.74 -1.03
C PHE A 36 -0.36 5.71 -2.56
N TYR A 37 -1.53 5.87 -3.18
CA TYR A 37 -1.65 5.82 -4.65
C TYR A 37 -1.02 7.03 -5.35
N GLU A 38 -1.06 8.21 -4.72
CA GLU A 38 -0.35 9.39 -5.23
C GLU A 38 1.17 9.16 -5.25
N ALA A 39 1.74 8.65 -4.16
CA ALA A 39 3.17 8.35 -4.07
C ALA A 39 3.60 7.21 -5.01
N LEU A 40 2.72 6.22 -5.22
CA LEU A 40 2.93 5.16 -6.20
C LEU A 40 2.97 5.71 -7.63
N SER A 41 2.05 6.60 -7.98
CA SER A 41 1.90 7.18 -9.33
C SER A 41 3.07 8.08 -9.75
N ARG A 42 3.82 8.64 -8.79
CA ARG A 42 4.97 9.52 -9.06
C ARG A 42 6.14 8.82 -9.75
N ASN A 43 6.30 7.51 -9.57
CA ASN A 43 7.42 6.77 -10.16
C ASN A 43 6.95 5.42 -10.71
N ARG A 44 6.65 5.40 -12.01
CA ARG A 44 6.07 4.24 -12.70
C ARG A 44 7.08 3.17 -13.10
N ALA A 45 8.38 3.41 -12.95
CA ALA A 45 9.42 2.45 -13.35
C ALA A 45 9.77 1.46 -12.22
N HIS A 46 9.62 1.86 -10.96
CA HIS A 46 9.86 1.01 -9.81
C HIS A 46 8.98 1.40 -8.63
N CYS A 47 8.46 0.40 -7.93
CA CYS A 47 7.79 0.56 -6.67
C CYS A 47 8.71 0.05 -5.57
N LYS A 48 9.10 0.93 -4.64
CA LYS A 48 9.77 0.57 -3.39
C LYS A 48 8.86 0.92 -2.22
N LEU A 49 8.49 -0.07 -1.42
CA LEU A 49 7.70 0.11 -0.21
C LEU A 49 8.57 -0.11 1.02
N GLU A 50 8.36 0.73 2.02
CA GLU A 50 8.77 0.48 3.40
C GLU A 50 7.52 -0.02 4.14
N VAL A 51 7.61 -1.23 4.70
CA VAL A 51 6.52 -1.84 5.46
C VAL A 51 6.99 -2.22 6.86
N LEU A 52 6.12 -2.03 7.83
CA LEU A 52 6.30 -2.50 9.18
C LEU A 52 5.58 -3.85 9.32
N ASP A 53 6.32 -4.89 9.66
CA ASP A 53 5.77 -6.20 9.99
C ASP A 53 5.01 -6.16 11.34
N THR A 54 4.20 -7.19 11.57
CA THR A 54 3.49 -7.48 12.82
C THR A 54 4.37 -7.49 14.08
N ASN A 55 5.69 -7.74 13.96
CA ASN A 55 6.64 -7.64 15.08
C ASN A 55 7.27 -6.24 15.24
N GLY A 56 6.80 -5.24 14.48
CA GLY A 56 7.36 -3.89 14.49
C GLY A 56 8.70 -3.75 13.75
N GLN A 57 9.03 -4.70 12.88
CA GLN A 57 10.29 -4.68 12.12
C GLN A 57 10.08 -4.03 10.75
N ILE A 58 11.01 -3.16 10.35
CA ILE A 58 10.97 -2.53 9.03
C ILE A 58 11.50 -3.50 7.97
N ARG A 59 10.68 -3.75 6.96
CA ARG A 59 11.03 -4.47 5.73
C ARG A 59 10.95 -3.54 4.54
N PHE A 60 11.84 -3.75 3.59
CA PHE A 60 11.79 -3.09 2.29
C PHE A 60 11.40 -4.11 1.24
N VAL A 61 10.33 -3.83 0.50
CA VAL A 61 9.93 -4.63 -0.66
C VAL A 61 10.02 -3.76 -1.91
N GLN A 62 10.53 -4.33 -3.00
CA GLN A 62 10.72 -3.60 -4.25
C GLN A 62 10.37 -4.46 -5.45
N ARG A 63 9.75 -3.84 -6.46
CA ARG A 63 9.41 -4.47 -7.73
C ARG A 63 9.59 -3.46 -8.87
N ALA A 64 10.13 -3.92 -10.00
CA ALA A 64 10.08 -3.16 -11.24
C ALA A 64 8.63 -3.15 -11.75
N LEU A 65 8.07 -1.96 -11.96
CA LEU A 65 6.77 -1.81 -12.60
C LEU A 65 7.02 -1.72 -14.11
N TYR A 66 6.46 -2.64 -14.89
CA TYR A 66 6.57 -2.63 -16.35
C TYR A 66 5.40 -1.85 -16.97
N GLU A 67 5.66 -1.12 -18.06
CA GLU A 67 4.62 -0.42 -18.83
C GLU A 67 3.58 -1.42 -19.34
N GLY A 68 2.41 -1.46 -18.68
CA GLY A 68 1.31 -2.40 -18.97
C GLY A 68 0.72 -3.07 -17.73
N ASP A 69 1.42 -3.07 -16.59
CA ASP A 69 0.86 -3.56 -15.33
C ASP A 69 -0.21 -2.58 -14.81
N HIS A 70 -1.34 -3.12 -14.34
CA HIS A 70 -2.38 -2.35 -13.67
C HIS A 70 -1.76 -1.58 -12.49
N HIS A 71 -2.15 -0.31 -12.29
CA HIS A 71 -1.60 0.51 -11.20
C HIS A 71 -2.01 0.00 -9.80
N GLU A 72 -3.00 -0.89 -9.75
CA GLU A 72 -3.46 -1.50 -8.52
C GLU A 72 -2.52 -2.64 -8.13
N LEU A 73 -1.93 -2.54 -6.94
CA LEU A 73 -1.04 -3.57 -6.42
C LEU A 73 -1.81 -4.80 -5.91
N GLY A 74 -3.15 -4.75 -5.82
CA GLY A 74 -3.96 -5.83 -5.24
C GLY A 74 -3.91 -5.86 -3.71
N ILE A 75 -3.74 -4.70 -3.08
CA ILE A 75 -3.74 -4.53 -1.62
C ILE A 75 -5.14 -4.10 -1.19
N LEU A 76 -5.69 -4.81 -0.21
CA LEU A 76 -6.89 -4.38 0.50
C LEU A 76 -6.47 -3.67 1.79
N PHE A 77 -6.75 -2.38 1.90
CA PHE A 77 -6.48 -1.62 3.11
C PHE A 77 -7.63 -1.70 4.11
N VAL A 78 -7.29 -1.62 5.40
CA VAL A 78 -8.27 -1.22 6.41
C VAL A 78 -8.60 0.25 6.18
N LEU A 79 -9.87 0.55 5.90
CA LEU A 79 -10.38 1.91 5.91
C LEU A 79 -10.40 2.38 7.35
N ASP A 80 -9.59 3.39 7.68
CA ASP A 80 -9.75 4.09 8.94
C ASP A 80 -11.15 4.72 8.95
N GLU A 81 -11.86 4.64 10.07
CA GLU A 81 -13.23 5.11 10.19
C GLU A 81 -13.31 6.55 9.70
N LYS A 82 -13.84 6.76 8.48
CA LYS A 82 -14.44 8.05 8.15
C LYS A 82 -15.50 8.23 9.23
N LYS A 83 -15.26 9.13 10.19
CA LYS A 83 -16.33 9.65 11.03
C LYS A 83 -17.42 10.10 10.07
N TRP A 84 -18.49 9.31 9.97
CA TRP A 84 -19.72 9.76 9.37
C TRP A 84 -20.19 10.87 10.32
N ASP A 85 -19.83 12.11 9.99
CA ASP A 85 -20.36 13.27 10.68
C ASP A 85 -21.88 13.17 10.49
N SER A 86 -22.57 12.84 11.58
CA SER A 86 -24.02 12.69 11.59
C SER A 86 -24.62 14.10 11.54
N ALA A 87 -24.47 14.77 10.40
CA ALA A 87 -25.24 15.95 10.07
C ALA A 87 -26.60 15.49 9.55
N VAL A 88 -27.46 15.05 10.48
CA VAL A 88 -28.90 15.15 10.29
C VAL A 88 -29.31 16.45 10.96
N VAL A 89 -29.40 17.51 10.15
CA VAL A 89 -30.11 18.76 10.47
C VAL A 89 -31.54 18.66 9.99
#